data_AF-A0AA48M011-F1
#
_entry.id   AF-A0AA48M011-F1
#
_cell.length_a   1.000
_cell.length_b   1.000
_cell.length_c   1.000
_cell.angle_alpha   90.00
_cell.angle_beta   90.00
_cell.angle_gamma   90.00
#
_symmetry.space_group_name_H-M   'P 1'
#
loop_
_entity.id
_entity.type
_entity.pdbx_description
1 polymer ?
#
loop_
_entity_poly.entity_id
_entity_poly.type
_entity_poly.pdbx_seq_one_letter_code
_entity_poly.pdbx_strand_id
1 'polypeptide(L)' 'MTSEWVKLTAKGDKPDTYVNLANASAIFAKGDVAEIWFLSGSGEEGKIQVKESPDKIIALLNEGKSTH' A
#
# COMPACT_ATOMS: atom_id res chain seq x y z
N MET A 1 11.87 -14.28 -4.53
CA MET A 1 10.78 -13.54 -3.85
C MET A 1 11.13 -12.06 -3.94
N THR A 2 10.69 -11.39 -4.99
CA THR A 2 10.92 -9.96 -5.18
C THR A 2 9.99 -9.22 -4.23
N SER A 3 10.54 -8.48 -3.27
CA SER A 3 9.75 -7.58 -2.43
C SER A 3 9.09 -6.54 -3.35
N GLU A 4 7.77 -6.65 -3.55
CA GLU A 4 7.01 -5.79 -4.47
C GLU A 4 6.76 -4.44 -3.81
N TRP A 5 7.74 -3.54 -3.94
CA TRP A 5 7.62 -2.13 -3.56
C TRP A 5 6.77 -1.42 -4.61
N VAL A 6 5.56 -1.05 -4.24
CA VAL A 6 4.63 -0.31 -5.11
C VAL A 6 4.74 1.17 -4.78
N LYS A 7 4.94 2.00 -5.81
CA LYS A 7 4.89 3.46 -5.68
C LYS A 7 3.44 3.89 -5.54
N LEU A 8 3.10 4.54 -4.43
CA LEU A 8 1.77 5.06 -4.16
C LEU A 8 1.80 6.57 -3.92
N THR A 9 0.73 7.26 -4.31
CA THR A 9 0.61 8.70 -4.07
C THR A 9 0.12 8.95 -2.65
N ALA A 10 0.98 9.51 -1.82
CA ALA A 10 0.64 9.85 -0.45
C ALA A 10 -0.49 10.89 -0.39
N LYS A 11 -1.33 10.81 0.66
CA LYS A 11 -2.35 11.83 0.89
C LYS A 11 -1.71 13.17 1.31
N GLY A 12 -2.08 14.25 0.62
CA GLY A 12 -1.65 15.63 0.90
C GLY A 12 -0.47 16.08 0.06
N ASP A 13 0.30 17.04 0.57
CA ASP A 13 1.54 17.58 -0.04
C ASP A 13 2.78 16.73 0.30
N LYS A 14 2.55 15.46 0.65
CA LYS A 14 3.64 14.53 0.98
C LYS A 14 4.21 13.93 -0.30
N PRO A 15 5.52 13.67 -0.33
CA PRO A 15 6.12 12.95 -1.45
C PRO A 15 5.46 11.58 -1.62
N ASP A 16 5.43 11.10 -2.86
CA ASP A 16 5.04 9.73 -3.16
C ASP A 16 5.84 8.75 -2.30
N THR A 17 5.18 7.68 -1.86
CA THR A 17 5.77 6.71 -0.94
C THR A 17 5.82 5.34 -1.59
N TYR A 18 6.93 4.63 -1.40
CA TYR A 18 7.05 3.25 -1.84
C TYR A 18 6.65 2.34 -0.69
N VAL A 19 5.63 1.53 -0.93
CA VAL A 19 5.07 0.62 0.06
C VAL A 19 5.38 -0.81 -0.34
N ASN A 20 5.98 -1.57 0.55
CA ASN A 20 6.05 -3.01 0.40
C ASN A 20 4.74 -3.63 0.87
N LEU A 21 3.85 -3.88 -0.09
CA LEU A 21 2.53 -4.45 0.15
C LEU A 21 2.58 -5.92 0.58
N ALA A 22 3.71 -6.63 0.42
CA ALA A 22 3.87 -7.98 0.96
C ALA A 22 3.87 -8.00 2.50
N ASN A 23 4.21 -6.87 3.13
CA ASN A 23 4.13 -6.68 4.59
C ASN A 23 2.83 -5.97 5.02
N ALA A 24 1.94 -5.64 4.08
CA ALA A 24 0.65 -5.07 4.42
C ALA A 24 -0.23 -6.16 5.04
N SER A 25 -0.80 -5.84 6.20
CA SER A 25 -1.74 -6.70 6.89
C SER A 25 -3.17 -6.48 6.42
N ALA A 26 -3.52 -5.24 6.11
CA ALA A 26 -4.87 -4.89 5.68
C ALA A 26 -4.86 -3.61 4.85
N ILE A 27 -5.83 -3.50 3.94
CA ILE A 27 -6.05 -2.32 3.11
C ILE A 27 -7.53 -1.98 3.22
N PHE A 28 -7.83 -0.75 3.65
CA PHE A 28 -9.20 -0.28 3.84
C PHE A 28 -9.47 0.96 3.00
N ALA A 29 -10.69 1.09 2.48
CA ALA A 29 -11.17 2.35 1.92
C ALA A 29 -11.58 3.28 3.07
N LYS A 30 -11.16 4.55 3.01
CA LYS A 30 -11.49 5.58 4.00
C LYS A 30 -11.82 6.89 3.31
N GLY A 31 -13.08 7.02 2.88
CA GLY A 31 -13.50 8.12 1.99
C GLY A 31 -12.79 8.00 0.64
N ASP A 32 -12.22 9.10 0.16
CA ASP A 32 -11.50 9.18 -1.12
C ASP A 32 -10.04 8.67 -1.08
N VAL A 33 -9.65 7.99 -0.01
CA VAL A 33 -8.28 7.47 0.16
C VAL A 33 -8.30 6.01 0.61
N ALA A 34 -7.23 5.27 0.34
CA ALA A 34 -6.99 3.99 0.98
C ALA A 34 -6.04 4.13 2.18
N GLU A 35 -6.28 3.34 3.21
CA GLU A 35 -5.44 3.21 4.38
C GLU A 35 -4.83 1.80 4.41
N ILE A 36 -3.51 1.71 4.30
CA ILE A 36 -2.75 0.47 4.32
C ILE A 36 -2.14 0.31 5.71
N TRP A 37 -2.41 -0.82 6.34
CA TRP A 37 -1.93 -1.16 7.69
C TRP A 37 -0.83 -2.20 7.58
N PHE A 38 0.23 -2.03 8.36
CA PHE A 38 1.36 -2.95 8.46
C PHE A 38 1.44 -3.48 9.88
N LEU A 39 1.48 -4.81 10.00
CA LEU A 39 1.80 -5.44 11.28
C LEU A 39 3.28 -5.23 11.54
N SER A 40 3.62 -4.46 12.56
CA SER A 40 4.99 -4.42 13.06
C SER A 40 5.19 -5.61 13.98
N GLY A 41 6.21 -6.43 13.69
CA GLY A 41 6.63 -7.52 14.58
C GLY A 41 6.99 -7.05 16.00
N SER A 42 7.16 -5.74 16.21
CA SER A 42 7.53 -5.13 17.49
C SER A 42 6.38 -4.39 18.21
N GLY A 43 5.15 -4.48 17.71
CA GLY A 43 3.95 -3.96 18.40
C GLY A 43 3.51 -2.53 18.06
N GLU A 44 4.27 -1.78 17.26
CA GLU A 44 3.81 -0.48 16.73
C GLU A 44 3.19 -0.66 15.34
N GLU A 45 1.86 -0.74 15.26
CA GLU A 45 1.14 -0.80 13.99
C GLU A 45 1.44 0.45 13.14
N GLY A 46 2.03 0.24 11.96
CA GLY A 46 2.26 1.30 10.99
C GLY A 46 1.04 1.43 10.09
N LYS A 47 0.64 2.66 9.76
CA LYS A 47 -0.36 2.89 8.70
C LYS A 47 0.04 4.00 7.75
N ILE A 48 -0.29 3.82 6.48
CA ILE A 48 -0.10 4.82 5.43
C ILE A 48 -1.44 5.13 4.78
N GLN A 49 -1.65 6.39 4.41
CA GLN A 49 -2.82 6.84 3.65
C GLN A 49 -2.38 7.28 2.25
N VAL A 50 -3.04 6.73 1.23
CA VAL A 50 -2.73 6.96 -0.18
C VAL A 50 -3.99 7.35 -0.93
N LYS A 51 -3.85 8.12 -2.02
CA LYS A 51 -5.00 8.60 -2.81
C LYS A 51 -5.66 7.49 -3.63
N GLU A 52 -4.93 6.44 -3.93
CA GLU A 52 -5.41 5.30 -4.69
C GLU A 52 -6.46 4.52 -3.90
N SER A 53 -7.48 4.02 -4.59
CA SER A 53 -8.48 3.14 -4.01
C SER A 53 -7.88 1.75 -3.71
N PRO A 54 -8.41 1.00 -2.73
CA PRO A 54 -7.94 -0.35 -2.43
C PRO A 54 -7.90 -1.27 -3.65
N ASP A 55 -8.94 -1.23 -4.50
CA ASP A 55 -8.99 -2.02 -5.74
C ASP A 55 -7.85 -1.72 -6.69
N LYS A 56 -7.45 -0.44 -6.81
CA LYS A 56 -6.32 -0.04 -7.66
C LYS A 56 -5.00 -0.54 -7.10
N ILE A 57 -4.85 -0.55 -5.77
CA ILE A 57 -3.67 -1.08 -5.09
C ILE A 57 -3.57 -2.60 -5.28
N ILE A 58 -4.70 -3.31 -5.18
CA ILE A 58 -4.79 -4.76 -5.43
C ILE A 58 -4.54 -5.09 -6.92
N ALA A 59 -5.03 -4.24 -7.84
CA ALA A 59 -4.75 -4.39 -9.27
C ALA A 59 -3.25 -4.23 -9.56
N LEU A 60 -2.60 -3.20 -9.00
CA LEU A 60 -1.15 -2.99 -9.13
C LEU A 60 -0.34 -4.18 -8.57
N LEU A 61 -0.81 -4.80 -7.49
CA LEU A 61 -0.24 -6.04 -6.95
C LEU A 61 -0.35 -7.22 -7.94
N ASN A 62 -1.49 -7.35 -8.62
CA ASN A 62 -1.68 -8.44 -9.58
C ASN A 62 -0.95 -8.19 -10.91
N GLU A 63 -0.83 -6.92 -11.34
CA GLU A 63 -0.05 -6.55 -12.52
C GLU A 63 1.45 -6.78 -12.30
N GLY A 64 1.99 -6.45 -11.11
CA GLY A 64 3.39 -6.72 -10.75
C GLY A 64 3.76 -8.21 -10.83
N LYS A 65 2.78 -9.10 -10.58
CA LYS A 65 2.92 -10.56 -10.72
C LYS A 65 2.76 -11.08 -12.15
N SER A 66 2.15 -10.30 -13.04
CA SER A 66 1.78 -10.74 -14.39
C SER A 66 2.84 -10.44 -15.45
N THR A 67 3.91 -9.73 -15.12
CA THR A 67 5.11 -9.68 -15.97
C THR A 67 6.02 -10.86 -15.64
N HIS A 68 5.74 -12.02 -16.24
CA HIS A 68 6.66 -13.15 -16.25
C HIS A 68 6.59 -13.94 -17.56
#